data_AF-A0A1I4SFW4-F1
#
_entry.id   AF-A0A1I4SFW4-F1
#
_cell.length_a   1.000
_cell.length_b   1.000
_cell.length_c   1.000
_cell.angle_alpha   90.00
_cell.angle_beta   90.00
_cell.angle_gamma   90.00
#
_symmetry.space_group_name_H-M   'P 1'
#
loop_
_entity.id
_entity.type
_entity.pdbx_description
1 polymer ?
#
loop_
_entity_poly.entity_id
_entity_poly.type
_entity_poly.pdbx_seq_one_letter_code
_entity_poly.pdbx_strand_id
1 'polypeptide(L)'
;MSALGELAGGAVVGGVWKAAAIALLAALSLVGGGAGAGWWLAAHDRDRALADLVTERMRADALTAGIREQNRAVEALASAKIAADARGQAAQQLAAANGRRFDGALAQLAGRRATTCDEAMPAVNQLLESVR
;
A
#
# COMPACT_ATOMS: atom_id res chain seq x y z
N MET A 1 -94.80 -8.65 -13.79
CA MET A 1 -93.35 -8.46 -13.64
C MET A 1 -92.68 -9.66 -14.29
N SER A 2 -91.97 -9.47 -15.41
CA SER A 2 -91.50 -10.59 -16.22
C SER A 2 -90.26 -11.24 -15.61
N ALA A 3 -90.31 -12.55 -15.41
CA ALA A 3 -89.21 -13.40 -14.94
C ALA A 3 -87.91 -13.26 -15.77
N LEU A 4 -88.01 -12.75 -17.00
CA LEU A 4 -86.87 -12.38 -17.85
C LEU A 4 -86.04 -11.22 -17.28
N GLY A 5 -86.64 -10.28 -16.53
CA GLY A 5 -85.94 -9.18 -15.87
C GLY A 5 -85.14 -9.64 -14.63
N GLU A 6 -85.65 -10.62 -13.88
CA GLU A 6 -84.96 -11.20 -12.73
C GLU A 6 -83.80 -12.12 -13.16
N LEU A 7 -83.97 -12.89 -14.24
CA LEU A 7 -82.90 -13.70 -14.84
C LEU A 7 -81.78 -12.83 -15.44
N ALA A 8 -82.13 -11.73 -16.10
CA ALA A 8 -81.14 -10.77 -16.61
C ALA A 8 -80.40 -10.05 -15.46
N GLY A 9 -81.11 -9.67 -14.39
CA GLY A 9 -80.50 -9.11 -13.18
C GLY A 9 -79.55 -10.09 -12.47
N GLY A 10 -79.96 -11.35 -12.31
CA GLY A 10 -79.15 -12.41 -11.69
C GLY A 10 -77.91 -12.81 -12.51
N ALA A 11 -78.02 -12.85 -13.85
CA ALA A 11 -76.90 -13.12 -14.74
C ALA A 11 -75.86 -12.00 -14.77
N VAL A 12 -76.31 -10.73 -14.69
CA VAL A 12 -75.43 -9.56 -14.59
C VAL A 12 -74.71 -9.54 -13.23
N VAL A 13 -75.42 -9.82 -12.14
CA VAL A 13 -74.82 -9.88 -10.79
C VAL A 13 -73.81 -11.03 -10.66
N GLY A 14 -74.08 -12.20 -11.26
CA GLY A 14 -73.14 -13.34 -11.28
C GLY A 14 -71.89 -13.11 -12.16
N GLY A 15 -72.01 -12.31 -13.22
CA GLY A 15 -70.90 -11.94 -14.10
C GLY A 15 -69.99 -10.85 -13.52
N VAL A 16 -70.57 -9.85 -12.85
CA VAL A 16 -69.84 -8.73 -12.25
C VAL A 16 -68.91 -9.20 -11.13
N TRP A 17 -69.35 -10.13 -10.29
CA TRP A 17 -68.50 -10.73 -9.25
C TRP A 17 -67.26 -11.43 -9.84
N LYS A 18 -67.42 -12.18 -10.94
CA LYS A 18 -66.30 -12.86 -11.61
C LYS A 18 -65.31 -11.87 -12.19
N ALA A 19 -65.79 -10.81 -12.85
CA ALA A 19 -64.93 -9.76 -13.37
C ALA A 19 -64.16 -9.04 -12.25
N ALA A 20 -64.84 -8.74 -11.13
CA ALA A 20 -64.20 -8.14 -9.96
C ALA A 20 -63.13 -9.06 -9.33
N ALA A 21 -63.39 -10.36 -9.22
CA ALA A 21 -62.43 -11.33 -8.71
C ALA A 21 -61.19 -11.46 -9.61
N ILE A 22 -61.37 -11.47 -10.93
CA ILE A 22 -60.26 -11.49 -11.89
C ILE A 22 -59.44 -10.20 -11.81
N ALA A 23 -60.09 -9.04 -11.73
CA ALA A 23 -59.41 -7.76 -11.58
C ALA A 23 -58.59 -7.70 -10.27
N LEU A 24 -59.17 -8.20 -9.16
CA LEU A 24 -58.47 -8.27 -7.88
C LEU A 24 -57.27 -9.22 -7.92
N LEU A 25 -57.42 -10.39 -8.54
CA LEU A 25 -56.33 -11.35 -8.72
C LEU A 25 -55.20 -10.72 -9.55
N ALA A 26 -55.52 -10.06 -10.66
CA ALA A 26 -54.53 -9.38 -11.50
C ALA A 26 -53.79 -8.28 -10.72
N ALA A 27 -54.51 -7.47 -9.94
CA ALA A 27 -53.90 -6.45 -9.08
C ALA A 27 -52.97 -7.05 -8.02
N LEU A 28 -53.39 -8.13 -7.35
CA LEU A 28 -52.58 -8.81 -6.34
C LEU A 28 -51.34 -9.48 -6.95
N SER A 29 -51.45 -10.09 -8.12
CA SER A 29 -50.32 -10.68 -8.83
C SER A 29 -49.30 -9.62 -9.28
N LEU A 30 -49.77 -8.45 -9.74
CA LEU A 30 -48.89 -7.34 -10.12
C LEU A 30 -48.14 -6.78 -8.90
N VAL A 31 -48.84 -6.54 -7.79
CA VAL A 31 -48.23 -6.00 -6.57
C VAL A 31 -47.31 -7.03 -5.93
N GLY A 32 -47.74 -8.28 -5.79
CA GLY A 32 -46.94 -9.36 -5.22
C GLY A 32 -45.71 -9.70 -6.06
N GLY A 33 -45.87 -9.75 -7.39
CA GLY A 33 -44.77 -9.96 -8.33
C GLY A 33 -43.76 -8.80 -8.35
N GLY A 34 -44.25 -7.56 -8.37
CA GLY A 34 -43.40 -6.36 -8.36
C GLY A 34 -42.65 -6.18 -7.03
N ALA A 35 -43.32 -6.35 -5.90
CA ALA A 35 -42.69 -6.26 -4.59
C ALA A 35 -41.70 -7.42 -4.34
N GLY A 36 -42.06 -8.64 -4.74
CA GLY A 36 -41.18 -9.82 -4.63
C GLY A 36 -39.93 -9.72 -5.50
N ALA A 37 -40.08 -9.29 -6.76
CA ALA A 37 -38.95 -9.08 -7.67
C ALA A 37 -38.05 -7.94 -7.20
N GLY A 38 -38.63 -6.82 -6.74
CA GLY A 38 -37.87 -5.69 -6.20
C GLY A 38 -37.05 -6.06 -4.97
N TRP A 39 -37.62 -6.85 -4.05
CA TRP A 39 -36.89 -7.35 -2.88
C TRP A 39 -35.76 -8.29 -3.25
N TRP A 40 -35.98 -9.18 -4.24
CA TRP A 40 -34.95 -10.10 -4.71
C TRP A 40 -33.77 -9.37 -5.37
N LEU A 41 -34.04 -8.37 -6.21
CA LEU A 41 -33.01 -7.54 -6.82
C LEU A 41 -32.23 -6.74 -5.77
N ALA A 42 -32.92 -6.14 -4.80
CA ALA A 42 -32.27 -5.42 -3.71
C ALA A 42 -31.37 -6.33 -2.85
N ALA A 43 -31.81 -7.57 -2.57
CA ALA A 43 -30.99 -8.55 -1.86
C ALA A 43 -29.77 -8.96 -2.69
N HIS A 44 -29.94 -9.17 -4.00
CA HIS A 44 -28.85 -9.50 -4.92
C HIS A 44 -27.79 -8.39 -4.98
N ASP A 45 -28.21 -7.13 -5.16
CA ASP A 45 -27.32 -5.97 -5.21
C ASP A 45 -26.59 -5.76 -3.88
N ARG A 46 -27.28 -5.95 -2.75
CA ARG A 46 -26.66 -5.91 -1.43
C ARG A 46 -25.58 -6.97 -1.30
N ASP A 47 -25.86 -8.21 -1.68
CA ASP A 47 -24.93 -9.32 -1.53
C ASP A 47 -23.69 -9.12 -2.44
N ARG A 48 -23.88 -8.57 -3.64
CA ARG A 48 -22.80 -8.14 -4.52
C ARG A 48 -21.96 -7.03 -3.90
N ALA A 49 -22.59 -5.99 -3.37
CA ALA A 49 -21.90 -4.88 -2.71
C ALA A 49 -21.09 -5.33 -1.50
N LEU A 50 -21.59 -6.32 -0.74
CA LEU A 50 -20.86 -6.91 0.38
C LEU A 50 -19.62 -7.70 -0.09
N ALA A 51 -19.74 -8.47 -1.18
CA ALA A 51 -18.62 -9.18 -1.77
C ALA A 51 -17.53 -8.23 -2.29
N ASP A 52 -17.94 -7.15 -2.98
CA ASP A 52 -17.05 -6.10 -3.45
C ASP A 52 -16.36 -5.39 -2.27
N LEU A 53 -17.11 -5.06 -1.21
CA LEU A 53 -16.56 -4.44 0.00
C LEU A 53 -15.51 -5.32 0.70
N VAL A 54 -15.75 -6.64 0.79
CA VAL A 54 -14.77 -7.58 1.35
C VAL A 54 -13.50 -7.62 0.50
N THR A 55 -13.66 -7.63 -0.83
CA THR A 55 -12.53 -7.62 -1.77
C THR A 55 -11.69 -6.35 -1.62
N GLU A 56 -12.33 -5.18 -1.55
CA GLU A 56 -11.63 -3.90 -1.36
C GLU A 56 -10.95 -3.81 0.01
N ARG A 57 -11.58 -4.32 1.08
CA ARG A 57 -10.93 -4.39 2.40
C ARG A 57 -9.66 -5.24 2.37
N MET A 58 -9.70 -6.41 1.75
CA MET A 58 -8.50 -7.25 1.62
C MET A 58 -7.38 -6.55 0.83
N ARG A 59 -7.72 -5.82 -0.24
CA ARG A 59 -6.75 -5.01 -1.00
C ARG A 59 -6.16 -3.89 -0.16
N ALA A 60 -7.00 -3.17 0.59
CA ALA A 60 -6.56 -2.11 1.49
C ALA A 60 -5.65 -2.62 2.61
N ASP A 61 -5.97 -3.78 3.19
CA ASP A 61 -5.15 -4.43 4.21
C ASP A 61 -3.79 -4.85 3.65
N ALA A 62 -3.75 -5.42 2.45
CA ALA A 62 -2.52 -5.79 1.76
C ALA A 62 -1.65 -4.56 1.45
N LEU A 63 -2.25 -3.47 0.96
CA LEU A 63 -1.55 -2.21 0.71
C LEU A 63 -0.99 -1.61 2.02
N THR A 64 -1.79 -1.60 3.08
CA THR A 64 -1.37 -1.08 4.39
C THR A 64 -0.22 -1.91 4.97
N ALA A 65 -0.27 -3.24 4.84
CA ALA A 65 0.83 -4.12 5.22
C ALA A 65 2.09 -3.84 4.41
N GLY A 66 1.97 -3.68 3.09
CA GLY A 66 3.08 -3.34 2.20
C GLY A 66 3.72 -1.99 2.51
N ILE A 67 2.92 -0.96 2.81
CA ILE A 67 3.40 0.36 3.23
C ILE A 67 4.15 0.26 4.56
N ARG A 68 3.61 -0.50 5.52
CA ARG A 68 4.27 -0.70 6.82
C ARG A 68 5.65 -1.34 6.66
N GLU A 69 5.77 -2.32 5.78
CA GLU A 69 7.05 -2.98 5.52
C GLU A 69 8.05 -2.08 4.80
N GLN A 70 7.59 -1.32 3.80
CA GLN A 70 8.43 -0.31 3.13
C GLN A 70 8.95 0.73 4.10
N ASN A 71 8.10 1.23 5.01
CA ASN A 71 8.52 2.21 6.01
C ASN A 71 9.60 1.64 6.94
N ARG A 72 9.45 0.39 7.41
CA ARG A 72 10.49 -0.27 8.22
C ARG A 72 11.80 -0.43 7.46
N ALA A 73 11.75 -0.79 6.18
CA ALA A 73 12.94 -0.91 5.35
C ALA A 73 13.65 0.44 5.16
N VAL A 74 12.87 1.53 4.97
CA VAL A 74 13.41 2.90 4.87
C VAL A 74 14.04 3.35 6.19
N GLU A 75 13.41 3.08 7.33
CA GLU A 75 13.97 3.38 8.65
C GLU A 75 15.29 2.61 8.90
N ALA A 76 15.31 1.32 8.58
CA ALA A 76 16.52 0.50 8.66
C ALA A 76 17.63 1.04 7.74
N LEU A 77 17.30 1.41 6.49
CA LEU A 77 18.25 2.00 5.56
C LEU A 77 18.78 3.35 6.05
N ALA A 78 17.93 4.20 6.60
CA ALA A 78 18.32 5.51 7.14
C ALA A 78 19.31 5.35 8.30
N SER A 79 19.04 4.45 9.25
CA SER A 79 19.96 4.17 10.36
C SER A 79 21.30 3.60 9.88
N ALA A 80 21.28 2.69 8.90
CA ALA A 80 22.49 2.13 8.31
C ALA A 80 23.32 3.20 7.58
N LYS A 81 22.66 4.14 6.89
CA LYS A 81 23.29 5.28 6.22
C LYS A 81 23.98 6.19 7.24
N ILE A 82 23.31 6.56 8.33
CA ILE A 82 23.91 7.39 9.39
C ILE A 82 25.17 6.72 9.95
N ALA A 83 25.11 5.42 10.22
CA ALA A 83 26.27 4.68 10.72
C ALA A 83 27.41 4.63 9.68
N ALA A 84 27.09 4.48 8.40
CA ALA A 84 28.08 4.51 7.32
C ALA A 84 28.71 5.89 7.15
N ASP A 85 27.91 6.96 7.20
CA ASP A 85 28.38 8.34 7.10
C ASP A 85 29.31 8.68 8.28
N ALA A 86 28.98 8.25 9.50
CA ALA A 86 29.84 8.41 10.67
C ALA A 86 31.20 7.69 10.51
N ARG A 87 31.19 6.45 10.00
CA ARG A 87 32.44 5.72 9.68
C ARG A 87 33.24 6.43 8.59
N GLY A 88 32.56 6.95 7.56
CA GLY A 88 33.19 7.71 6.48
C GLY A 88 33.86 8.98 6.97
N GLN A 89 33.19 9.75 7.84
CA GLN A 89 33.75 10.95 8.44
C GLN A 89 34.96 10.62 9.34
N ALA A 90 34.86 9.58 10.17
CA ALA A 90 35.99 9.13 10.98
C ALA A 90 37.20 8.72 10.11
N ALA A 91 36.96 8.00 9.02
CA ALA A 91 38.01 7.63 8.06
C ALA A 91 38.65 8.85 7.38
N GLN A 92 37.85 9.85 7.00
CA GLN A 92 38.34 11.09 6.41
C GLN A 92 39.19 11.90 7.40
N GLN A 93 38.75 12.01 8.67
CA GLN A 93 39.51 12.70 9.71
C GLN A 93 40.84 12.01 9.98
N LEU A 94 40.84 10.67 10.07
CA LEU A 94 42.05 9.88 10.22
C LEU A 94 43.00 10.05 9.03
N ALA A 95 42.47 10.00 7.80
CA ALA A 95 43.25 10.21 6.59
C ALA A 95 43.86 11.61 6.54
N ALA A 96 43.11 12.66 6.92
CA ALA A 96 43.62 14.02 6.98
C ALA A 96 44.70 14.20 8.07
N ALA A 97 44.53 13.58 9.24
CA ALA A 97 45.52 13.60 10.30
C ALA A 97 46.81 12.89 9.88
N ASN A 98 46.69 11.70 9.29
CA ASN A 98 47.83 10.96 8.75
C ASN A 98 48.51 11.74 7.63
N GLY A 99 47.76 12.30 6.68
CA GLY A 99 48.29 13.15 5.62
C GLY A 99 49.16 14.28 6.15
N ARG A 100 48.69 15.03 7.15
CA ARG A 100 49.50 16.08 7.80
C ARG A 100 50.76 15.54 8.46
N ARG A 101 50.70 14.36 9.10
CA ARG A 101 51.88 13.69 9.71
C ARG A 101 52.91 13.33 8.64
N PHE A 102 52.46 12.78 7.51
CA PHE A 102 53.32 12.47 6.37
C PHE A 102 53.93 13.71 5.73
N ASP A 103 53.14 14.75 5.48
CA ASP A 103 53.61 16.01 4.90
C ASP A 103 54.68 16.66 5.79
N GLY A 104 54.47 16.64 7.11
CA GLY A 104 55.46 17.11 8.09
C GLY A 104 56.76 16.28 8.07
N ALA A 105 56.66 14.96 7.97
CA ALA A 105 57.83 14.08 7.84
C ALA A 105 58.60 14.33 6.54
N LEU A 106 57.89 14.51 5.42
CA LEU A 106 58.49 14.86 4.12
C LEU A 106 59.18 16.22 4.17
N ALA A 107 58.57 17.22 4.81
CA ALA A 107 59.17 18.54 4.98
C ALA A 107 60.49 18.50 5.78
N GLN A 108 60.60 17.64 6.80
CA GLN A 108 61.85 17.45 7.55
C GLN A 108 62.98 16.82 6.73
N LEU A 109 62.63 16.11 5.65
CA LEU A 109 63.58 15.51 4.71
C LEU A 109 63.85 16.41 3.50
N ALA A 110 63.03 17.44 3.28
CA ALA A 110 63.20 18.38 2.17
C ALA A 110 64.57 19.08 2.29
N GLY A 111 65.41 18.88 1.28
CA GLY A 111 66.77 19.43 1.23
C GLY A 111 67.88 18.48 1.68
N ARG A 112 67.57 17.31 2.28
CA ARG A 112 68.56 16.25 2.49
C ARG A 112 68.79 15.50 1.17
N ARG A 113 69.98 15.64 0.59
CA ARG A 113 70.45 14.76 -0.50
C ARG A 113 71.34 13.69 0.09
N ALA A 114 70.92 12.44 -0.04
CA ALA A 114 71.77 11.28 0.17
C ALA A 114 72.41 10.91 -1.17
N THR A 115 73.70 10.62 -1.17
CA THR A 115 74.42 10.15 -2.37
C THR A 115 74.63 8.64 -2.37
N THR A 116 74.39 7.98 -1.23
CA THR A 116 74.44 6.52 -1.05
C THR A 116 73.21 6.01 -0.29
N CYS A 117 72.92 4.71 -0.39
CA CYS A 117 71.80 4.09 0.33
C CYS A 117 71.99 4.14 1.85
N ASP A 118 73.24 4.02 2.32
CA ASP A 118 73.56 4.04 3.75
C ASP A 118 73.27 5.41 4.40
N GLU A 119 73.46 6.49 3.64
CA GLU A 119 73.07 7.85 4.05
C GLU A 119 71.54 8.06 4.05
N ALA A 120 70.81 7.37 3.17
CA ALA A 120 69.35 7.51 3.05
C ALA A 120 68.57 6.70 4.09
N MET A 121 69.11 5.57 4.53
CA MET A 121 68.40 4.63 5.41
C MET A 121 67.90 5.21 6.74
N PRO A 122 68.65 6.05 7.47
CA PRO A 122 68.17 6.64 8.73
C PRO A 122 66.92 7.50 8.51
N ALA A 123 66.89 8.27 7.42
CA ALA A 123 65.74 9.10 7.05
C ALA A 123 64.51 8.25 6.69
N VAL A 124 64.72 7.16 5.94
CA VAL A 124 63.65 6.22 5.58
C VAL A 124 63.08 5.50 6.80
N ASN A 125 63.94 5.03 7.72
CA ASN A 125 63.49 4.44 8.98
C ASN A 125 62.66 5.43 9.80
N GLN A 126 63.14 6.66 9.94
CA GLN A 126 62.44 7.71 10.67
C GLN A 126 61.08 8.03 10.03
N LEU A 127 60.99 7.98 8.69
CA LEU A 127 59.73 8.12 7.96
C LEU A 127 58.80 6.94 8.26
N LEU A 128 59.26 5.69 8.16
CA LEU A 128 58.47 4.48 8.45
C LEU A 128 57.97 4.44 9.90
N GLU A 129 58.77 4.92 10.85
CA GLU A 129 58.39 5.04 12.26
C GLU A 129 57.31 6.11 12.48
N SER A 130 57.28 7.14 11.63
CA SER A 130 56.19 8.12 11.60
C SER A 130 54.90 7.61 10.94
N VAL A 131 54.92 6.45 10.28
CA VAL A 131 53.74 5.82 9.66
C VAL A 131 53.14 4.70 10.53
N ARG A 132 53.96 4.11 11.39
CA ARG A 132 53.52 3.15 12.42
C ARG A 132 52.66 3.84 13.49
#